data_AF-A0A1F6V591-F1
#
_entry.id   AF-A0A1F6V591-F1
#
_cell.length_a   1.000
_cell.length_b   1.000
_cell.length_c   1.000
_cell.angle_alpha   90.00
_cell.angle_beta   90.00
_cell.angle_gamma   90.00
#
_symmetry.space_group_name_H-M   'P 1'
#
loop_
_entity.id
_entity.type
_entity.pdbx_description
1 polymer ?
#
loop_
_entity_poly.entity_id
_entity_poly.type
_entity_poly.pdbx_seq_one_letter_code
_entity_poly.pdbx_strand_id
1 'polypeptide(L)'
;MKIKRVQSGFTLIELLVVIAIISLLSSVVMASLNSARIKARDAKRKVELKQIVSALELYYNEYGAYPPFRPSNTCGGNREDWANSICTDSNWLSTDPNFLKYISSVPRDPVNKINSPPSPQADNSPWWFANSYTYGVSADRQRYDLLTNLENTTDPQRCELKIYKSQAVWAVPDVPPPGDLGCWCTADVNVPDRAKQIWSPK
;
A
#
# COMPACT_ATOMS: atom_id res chain seq x y z
N MET A 1 29.77 -38.39 55.49
CA MET A 1 28.31 -38.19 55.47
C MET A 1 27.88 -37.96 54.02
N LYS A 2 27.24 -38.93 53.36
CA LYS A 2 26.81 -38.82 51.94
C LYS A 2 25.40 -38.24 51.89
N ILE A 3 25.26 -37.02 51.37
CA ILE A 3 23.97 -36.35 51.18
C ILE A 3 23.29 -37.00 49.97
N LYS A 4 22.19 -37.73 50.19
CA LYS A 4 21.34 -38.24 49.10
C LYS A 4 20.59 -37.04 48.51
N ARG A 5 20.88 -36.69 47.25
CA ARG A 5 20.03 -35.76 46.50
C ARG A 5 18.73 -36.45 46.16
N VAL A 6 17.60 -35.91 46.61
CA VAL A 6 16.26 -36.32 46.16
C VAL A 6 16.08 -35.73 44.77
N GLN A 7 16.03 -36.58 43.74
CA GLN A 7 15.63 -36.15 42.41
C GLN A 7 14.10 -36.13 42.35
N SER A 8 13.53 -34.93 42.36
CA SER A 8 12.11 -34.72 42.06
C SER A 8 11.90 -34.82 40.54
N GLY A 9 11.17 -35.83 40.09
CA GLY A 9 10.71 -35.94 38.70
C GLY A 9 9.45 -35.12 38.48
N PHE A 10 9.30 -34.55 37.28
CA PHE A 10 8.04 -33.94 36.86
C PHE A 10 6.98 -35.02 36.65
N THR A 11 5.77 -34.76 37.12
CA THR A 11 4.61 -35.60 36.83
C THR A 11 4.09 -35.30 35.41
N LEU A 12 3.50 -36.31 34.77
CA LEU A 12 2.92 -36.17 33.44
C LEU A 12 1.81 -35.09 33.42
N ILE A 13 1.05 -34.99 34.52
CA ILE A 13 -0.01 -33.99 34.65
C ILE A 13 0.52 -32.56 34.77
N GLU A 14 1.65 -32.34 35.45
CA GLU A 14 2.29 -31.02 35.50
C GLU A 14 2.73 -30.56 34.13
N LEU A 15 3.33 -31.44 33.33
CA LEU A 15 3.73 -31.10 31.96
C LEU A 15 2.51 -30.81 31.08
N LEU A 16 1.42 -31.57 31.25
CA LEU A 16 0.19 -31.41 30.48
C LEU A 16 -0.50 -30.06 30.77
N VAL A 17 -0.54 -29.65 32.03
CA VAL A 17 -1.11 -28.34 32.42
C VAL A 17 -0.29 -27.19 31.83
N VAL A 18 1.05 -27.30 31.82
CA VAL A 18 1.92 -26.24 31.29
C VAL A 18 1.71 -26.04 29.79
N ILE A 19 1.67 -27.10 28.99
CA ILE A 19 1.42 -26.97 27.54
C ILE A 19 0.00 -26.46 27.25
N ALA A 20 -0.98 -26.81 28.10
CA ALA A 20 -2.35 -26.29 28.00
C ALA A 20 -2.37 -24.77 28.23
N ILE A 21 -1.67 -24.26 29.25
CA ILE A 21 -1.58 -22.82 29.52
C ILE A 21 -0.81 -22.09 28.40
N ILE A 22 0.33 -22.64 27.95
CA ILE A 22 1.13 -22.01 26.88
C ILE A 22 0.32 -21.92 25.58
N SER A 23 -0.42 -22.97 25.21
CA SER A 23 -1.24 -22.96 23.99
C SER A 23 -2.37 -21.94 24.06
N LEU A 24 -3.03 -21.81 25.22
CA LEU A 24 -4.06 -20.81 25.44
C LEU A 24 -3.49 -19.39 25.30
N LEU A 25 -2.41 -19.07 26.01
CA LEU A 25 -1.79 -17.74 25.97
C LEU A 25 -1.23 -17.41 24.56
N SER A 26 -0.62 -18.39 23.90
CA SER A 26 -0.06 -18.21 22.56
C SER A 26 -1.14 -17.87 21.52
N SER A 27 -2.33 -18.45 21.63
CA SER A 27 -3.44 -18.17 20.70
C SER A 27 -3.86 -16.69 20.70
N VAL A 28 -3.97 -16.08 21.90
CA VAL A 28 -4.35 -14.67 22.05
C VAL A 28 -3.25 -13.74 21.52
N VAL A 29 -1.98 -14.07 21.80
CA VAL A 29 -0.83 -13.29 21.32
C VAL A 29 -0.77 -13.29 19.79
N MET A 30 -0.98 -14.44 19.13
CA MET A 30 -0.95 -14.55 17.68
C MET A 30 -1.98 -13.64 16.98
N ALA A 31 -3.20 -13.57 17.50
CA ALA A 31 -4.25 -12.70 16.94
C ALA A 31 -3.84 -11.22 17.02
N SER A 32 -3.31 -10.77 18.16
CA SER A 32 -2.88 -9.38 18.36
C SER A 32 -1.69 -8.97 17.46
N LEU A 33 -0.76 -9.89 17.22
CA LEU A 33 0.43 -9.64 16.41
C LEU A 33 0.10 -9.40 14.93
N ASN A 34 -0.89 -10.09 14.39
CA ASN A 34 -1.32 -9.90 13.00
C ASN A 34 -1.86 -8.49 12.75
N SER A 35 -2.72 -8.00 13.65
CA SER A 35 -3.23 -6.62 13.59
C SER A 35 -2.12 -5.59 13.73
N ALA A 36 -1.15 -5.82 14.63
CA ALA A 36 0.01 -4.93 14.79
C ALA A 36 0.88 -4.86 13.52
N ARG A 37 1.11 -6.00 12.85
CA ARG A 37 1.86 -6.05 11.59
C ARG A 37 1.18 -5.28 10.46
N ILE A 38 -0.15 -5.39 10.34
CA ILE A 38 -0.95 -4.63 9.37
C ILE A 38 -0.75 -3.13 9.59
N LYS A 39 -0.96 -2.65 10.82
CA LYS A 39 -0.78 -1.22 11.17
C LYS A 39 0.64 -0.72 10.91
N ALA A 40 1.66 -1.54 11.18
CA ALA A 40 3.05 -1.19 10.90
C ALA A 40 3.33 -1.04 9.40
N ARG A 41 2.78 -1.94 8.56
CA ARG A 41 2.90 -1.82 7.09
C ARG A 41 2.17 -0.59 6.58
N ASP A 42 0.97 -0.29 7.08
CA ASP A 42 0.23 0.91 6.69
C ASP A 42 0.95 2.21 7.08
N ALA A 43 1.53 2.26 8.29
CA ALA A 43 2.36 3.39 8.70
C ALA A 43 3.57 3.57 7.78
N LYS A 44 4.21 2.46 7.37
CA LYS A 44 5.30 2.47 6.39
C LYS A 44 4.83 3.02 5.04
N ARG A 45 3.68 2.58 4.52
CA ARG A 45 3.08 3.10 3.28
C ARG A 45 2.92 4.61 3.30
N LYS A 46 2.37 5.14 4.40
CA LYS A 46 2.16 6.59 4.59
C LYS A 46 3.47 7.38 4.51
N VAL A 47 4.56 6.86 5.06
CA VAL A 47 5.88 7.51 5.02
C VAL A 47 6.50 7.42 3.63
N GLU A 48 6.46 6.23 3.02
CA GLU A 48 7.05 6.00 1.70
C GLU A 48 6.37 6.81 0.59
N LEU A 49 5.02 6.92 0.60
CA LEU A 49 4.34 7.79 -0.36
C LEU A 49 4.75 9.26 -0.22
N LYS A 50 4.97 9.76 1.00
CA LYS A 50 5.46 11.13 1.21
C LYS A 50 6.87 11.35 0.64
N GLN A 51 7.72 10.34 0.72
CA GLN A 51 9.05 10.38 0.11
C GLN A 51 8.94 10.47 -1.41
N ILE A 52 8.08 9.66 -2.03
CA ILE A 52 7.83 9.70 -3.47
C ILE A 52 7.30 11.07 -3.89
N VAL A 53 6.32 11.62 -3.19
CA VAL A 53 5.77 12.95 -3.50
C VAL A 53 6.82 14.04 -3.41
N SER A 54 7.65 14.02 -2.37
CA SER A 54 8.73 14.98 -2.23
C SER A 54 9.68 14.92 -3.45
N ALA A 55 9.99 13.72 -3.93
CA ALA A 55 10.80 13.53 -5.14
C ALA A 55 10.10 14.00 -6.42
N LEU A 56 8.78 13.77 -6.54
CA LEU A 56 7.98 14.24 -7.67
C LEU A 56 7.95 15.78 -7.74
N GLU A 57 7.78 16.47 -6.62
CA GLU A 57 7.80 17.94 -6.60
C GLU A 57 9.19 18.49 -6.89
N LEU A 58 10.27 17.87 -6.39
CA LEU A 58 11.64 18.27 -6.73
C LEU A 58 11.92 18.11 -8.23
N TYR A 59 11.47 17.00 -8.82
CA TYR A 59 11.56 16.79 -10.27
C TYR A 59 10.77 17.85 -11.04
N TYR A 60 9.53 18.14 -10.64
CA TYR A 60 8.70 19.17 -11.27
C TYR A 60 9.37 20.55 -11.23
N ASN A 61 10.00 20.91 -10.11
CA ASN A 61 10.68 22.20 -9.97
C ASN A 61 11.87 22.37 -10.92
N GLU A 62 12.57 21.27 -11.27
CA GLU A 62 13.72 21.33 -12.19
C GLU A 62 13.30 21.22 -13.66
N TYR A 63 12.29 20.40 -13.97
CA TYR A 63 11.92 20.08 -15.37
C TYR A 63 10.60 20.71 -15.84
N GLY A 64 9.85 21.37 -14.97
CA GLY A 64 8.55 22.01 -15.28
C GLY A 64 7.42 21.04 -15.62
N ALA A 65 7.62 19.74 -15.39
CA ALA A 65 6.69 18.66 -15.66
C ALA A 65 6.97 17.48 -14.74
N TYR A 66 5.96 16.66 -14.44
CA TYR A 66 6.14 15.41 -13.71
C TYR A 66 6.82 14.35 -14.57
N PRO A 67 7.55 13.40 -13.95
CA PRO A 67 8.28 12.39 -14.70
C PRO A 67 7.32 11.51 -15.50
N PRO A 68 7.68 11.10 -16.73
CA PRO A 68 6.89 10.15 -17.50
C PRO A 68 6.80 8.84 -16.70
N PHE A 69 5.65 8.17 -16.74
CA PHE A 69 5.49 6.92 -16.02
C PHE A 69 6.12 5.75 -16.79
N ARG A 70 6.48 4.68 -16.07
CA ARG A 70 6.86 3.40 -16.67
C ARG A 70 5.65 2.47 -16.80
N PRO A 71 5.29 2.01 -18.01
CA PRO A 71 4.13 1.15 -18.22
C PRO A 71 4.16 -0.13 -17.37
N SER A 72 3.06 -0.43 -16.68
CA SER A 72 2.96 -1.56 -15.75
C SER A 72 3.07 -2.93 -16.44
N ASN A 73 2.71 -3.03 -17.72
CA ASN A 73 2.88 -4.24 -18.53
C ASN A 73 4.35 -4.70 -18.62
N THR A 74 5.31 -3.78 -18.49
CA THR A 74 6.73 -4.12 -18.40
C THR A 74 7.10 -4.88 -17.12
N CYS A 75 6.19 -4.93 -16.15
CA CYS A 75 6.40 -5.47 -14.81
C CYS A 75 5.26 -6.39 -14.35
N GLY A 76 4.52 -7.00 -15.27
CA GLY A 76 3.45 -7.95 -14.95
C GLY A 76 2.11 -7.31 -14.57
N GLY A 77 1.92 -6.01 -14.79
CA GLY A 77 0.60 -5.38 -14.85
C GLY A 77 -0.08 -5.55 -16.22
N ASN A 78 -1.35 -5.18 -16.34
CA ASN A 78 -2.09 -5.31 -17.61
C ASN A 78 -2.42 -3.96 -18.25
N ARG A 79 -1.79 -2.87 -17.78
CA ARG A 79 -2.06 -1.49 -18.21
C ARG A 79 -0.83 -0.81 -18.76
N GLU A 80 -1.03 -0.03 -19.82
CA GLU A 80 0.03 0.74 -20.48
C GLU A 80 0.05 2.20 -20.06
N ASP A 81 -0.95 2.64 -19.28
CA ASP A 81 -1.20 4.03 -18.88
C ASP A 81 -0.76 4.35 -17.42
N TRP A 82 -0.23 3.36 -16.69
CA TRP A 82 0.19 3.49 -15.28
C TRP A 82 1.47 2.72 -14.97
N ALA A 83 2.19 3.16 -13.93
CA ALA A 83 3.29 2.44 -13.28
C ALA A 83 2.85 1.71 -12.01
N ASN A 84 3.57 0.66 -11.63
CA ASN A 84 3.30 -0.15 -10.44
C ASN A 84 4.60 -0.60 -9.75
N SER A 85 4.62 -0.61 -8.41
CA SER A 85 5.76 -1.04 -7.58
C SER A 85 6.13 -2.51 -7.65
N ILE A 86 5.46 -3.32 -8.48
CA ILE A 86 5.83 -4.72 -8.70
C ILE A 86 7.14 -4.88 -9.46
N CYS A 87 7.53 -3.89 -10.28
CA CYS A 87 8.86 -3.92 -10.88
C CYS A 87 9.92 -4.06 -9.78
N THR A 88 10.89 -4.94 -10.00
CA THR A 88 12.00 -5.10 -9.06
C THR A 88 13.07 -4.02 -9.21
N ASP A 89 12.95 -3.20 -10.25
CA ASP A 89 13.86 -2.09 -10.55
C ASP A 89 13.82 -0.99 -9.49
N SER A 90 14.95 -0.30 -9.34
CA SER A 90 15.08 0.86 -8.45
C SER A 90 14.20 2.04 -8.89
N ASN A 91 13.93 2.17 -10.19
CA ASN A 91 13.00 3.14 -10.77
C ASN A 91 11.83 2.42 -11.45
N TRP A 92 10.92 1.91 -10.64
CA TRP A 92 9.68 1.31 -11.15
C TRP A 92 8.65 2.37 -11.58
N LEU A 93 8.79 3.61 -11.09
CA LEU A 93 7.81 4.68 -11.27
C LEU A 93 7.93 5.36 -12.63
N SER A 94 9.16 5.66 -13.06
CA SER A 94 9.42 6.45 -14.25
C SER A 94 10.35 5.76 -15.24
N THR A 95 10.19 6.06 -16.53
CA THR A 95 11.16 5.72 -17.58
C THR A 95 12.34 6.68 -17.62
N ASP A 96 12.25 7.85 -16.99
CA ASP A 96 13.33 8.83 -16.97
C ASP A 96 14.37 8.47 -15.89
N PRO A 97 15.63 8.21 -16.26
CA PRO A 97 16.68 7.89 -15.30
C PRO A 97 17.01 9.06 -14.36
N ASN A 98 16.72 10.31 -14.75
CA ASN A 98 17.00 11.49 -13.92
C ASN A 98 16.14 11.54 -12.65
N PHE A 99 15.01 10.83 -12.61
CA PHE A 99 14.16 10.78 -11.42
C PHE A 99 14.91 10.24 -10.19
N LEU A 100 15.87 9.32 -10.38
CA LEU A 100 16.67 8.75 -9.30
C LEU A 100 17.64 9.74 -8.62
N LYS A 101 17.84 10.93 -9.20
CA LYS A 101 18.58 12.04 -8.56
C LYS A 101 17.87 12.54 -7.29
N TYR A 102 16.55 12.47 -7.25
CA TYR A 102 15.72 12.97 -6.13
C TYR A 102 15.31 11.87 -5.16
N ILE A 103 15.40 10.61 -5.58
CA ILE A 103 15.10 9.44 -4.75
C ILE A 103 15.99 8.26 -5.18
N SER A 104 16.91 7.84 -4.30
CA SER A 104 17.93 6.83 -4.63
C SER A 104 17.36 5.50 -5.10
N SER A 105 16.18 5.14 -4.59
CA SER A 105 15.39 3.99 -5.03
C SER A 105 13.94 4.25 -4.67
N VAL A 106 13.04 4.12 -5.62
CA VAL A 106 11.61 4.32 -5.39
C VAL A 106 11.10 3.21 -4.46
N PRO A 107 10.53 3.54 -3.28
CA PRO A 107 10.03 2.54 -2.35
C PRO A 107 8.99 1.61 -2.99
N ARG A 108 8.90 0.38 -2.49
CA ARG A 108 7.91 -0.60 -2.93
C ARG A 108 6.97 -0.95 -1.80
N ASP A 109 5.72 -1.24 -2.15
CA ASP A 109 4.73 -1.67 -1.16
C ASP A 109 5.23 -2.90 -0.39
N PRO A 110 5.02 -2.97 0.94
CA PRO A 110 5.48 -4.10 1.75
C PRO A 110 4.83 -5.46 1.41
N VAL A 111 3.61 -5.45 0.87
CA VAL A 111 2.88 -6.64 0.41
C VAL A 111 3.10 -6.84 -1.09
N ASN A 112 3.12 -5.74 -1.84
CA ASN A 112 3.39 -5.70 -3.28
C ASN A 112 2.57 -6.71 -4.09
N LYS A 113 1.26 -6.75 -3.84
CA LYS A 113 0.33 -7.64 -4.55
C LYS A 113 -0.66 -6.82 -5.37
N ILE A 114 -0.73 -7.11 -6.67
CA ILE A 114 -1.96 -6.82 -7.42
C ILE A 114 -2.99 -7.86 -6.99
N ASN A 115 -4.16 -7.41 -6.56
CA ASN A 115 -5.33 -8.28 -6.51
C ASN A 115 -5.79 -8.53 -7.96
N SER A 116 -5.10 -9.42 -8.67
CA SER A 116 -5.66 -10.04 -9.86
C SER A 116 -6.52 -11.19 -9.33
N PRO A 117 -7.86 -11.14 -9.39
CA PRO A 117 -8.62 -12.33 -9.07
C PRO A 117 -8.15 -13.47 -9.99
N PRO A 118 -8.07 -14.72 -9.49
CA PRO A 118 -7.89 -15.88 -10.35
C PRO A 118 -9.23 -16.14 -11.03
N SER A 119 -9.66 -15.29 -11.97
CA SER A 119 -10.84 -15.55 -12.79
C SER A 119 -10.53 -15.37 -14.28
N PRO A 120 -11.22 -16.12 -15.17
CA PRO A 120 -11.02 -16.03 -16.62
C PRO A 120 -11.48 -14.69 -17.23
N GLN A 121 -12.02 -13.76 -16.42
CA GLN A 121 -12.46 -12.43 -16.84
C GLN A 121 -11.56 -11.36 -16.22
N ALA A 122 -10.33 -11.27 -16.76
CA ALA A 122 -9.33 -10.27 -16.40
C ALA A 122 -9.61 -8.86 -16.97
N ASP A 123 -10.82 -8.61 -17.50
CA ASP A 123 -11.16 -7.39 -18.21
C ASP A 123 -11.72 -6.28 -17.31
N ASN A 124 -12.31 -6.60 -16.15
CA ASN A 124 -13.05 -5.61 -15.36
C ASN A 124 -12.72 -5.56 -13.87
N SER A 125 -11.63 -6.18 -13.41
CA SER A 125 -11.16 -5.97 -12.03
C SER A 125 -10.39 -4.66 -11.94
N PRO A 126 -10.89 -3.66 -11.22
CA PRO A 126 -10.23 -2.38 -11.26
C PRO A 126 -8.97 -2.33 -10.39
N TRP A 127 -7.90 -1.79 -10.96
CA TRP A 127 -6.57 -1.78 -10.34
C TRP A 127 -6.47 -0.81 -9.14
N TRP A 128 -7.53 -0.03 -8.86
CA TRP A 128 -7.67 0.73 -7.61
C TRP A 128 -7.82 -0.14 -6.36
N PHE A 129 -7.75 -1.48 -6.49
CA PHE A 129 -7.72 -2.44 -5.38
C PHE A 129 -6.35 -3.10 -5.12
N ALA A 130 -5.26 -2.65 -5.74
CA ALA A 130 -3.96 -3.26 -5.53
C ALA A 130 -3.32 -2.85 -4.19
N ASN A 131 -2.73 -3.82 -3.46
CA ASN A 131 -1.82 -3.59 -2.34
C ASN A 131 -0.41 -3.36 -2.91
N SER A 132 -0.29 -2.35 -3.76
CA SER A 132 0.94 -1.90 -4.42
C SER A 132 0.92 -0.38 -4.53
N TYR A 133 2.06 0.26 -4.74
CA TYR A 133 2.08 1.68 -5.12
C TYR A 133 1.86 1.79 -6.62
N THR A 134 0.98 2.71 -7.02
CA THR A 134 0.72 2.99 -8.43
C THR A 134 0.88 4.47 -8.71
N TYR A 135 1.45 4.78 -9.88
CA TYR A 135 1.71 6.14 -10.33
C TYR A 135 1.18 6.32 -11.74
N GLY A 136 0.36 7.34 -11.93
CA GLY A 136 -0.12 7.79 -13.23
C GLY A 136 0.17 9.27 -13.38
N VAL A 137 0.42 9.71 -14.61
CA VAL A 137 0.63 11.12 -14.93
C VAL A 137 -0.20 11.48 -16.16
N SER A 138 -0.73 12.70 -16.18
CA SER A 138 -1.52 13.21 -17.30
C SER A 138 -0.67 13.31 -18.58
N ALA A 139 -1.33 13.31 -19.73
CA ALA A 139 -0.65 13.42 -21.03
C ALA A 139 0.20 14.71 -21.16
N ASP A 140 -0.25 15.81 -20.55
CA ASP A 140 0.47 17.09 -20.48
C ASP A 140 1.56 17.14 -19.39
N ARG A 141 1.68 16.08 -18.58
CA ARG A 141 2.59 15.93 -17.44
C ARG A 141 2.50 17.03 -16.38
N GLN A 142 1.35 17.71 -16.30
CA GLN A 142 1.11 18.74 -15.29
C GLN A 142 0.44 18.21 -14.03
N ARG A 143 -0.10 16.98 -14.08
CA ARG A 143 -0.90 16.38 -13.02
C ARG A 143 -0.47 14.93 -12.85
N TYR A 144 -0.45 14.45 -11.63
CA TYR A 144 -0.19 13.05 -11.35
C TYR A 144 -1.15 12.51 -10.30
N ASP A 145 -1.31 11.19 -10.32
CA ASP A 145 -2.03 10.41 -9.33
C ASP A 145 -1.04 9.39 -8.72
N LEU A 146 -0.87 9.40 -7.39
CA LEU A 146 -0.13 8.39 -6.65
C LEU A 146 -1.07 7.71 -5.66
N LEU A 147 -1.26 6.39 -5.79
CA LEU A 147 -2.25 5.65 -4.99
C LEU A 147 -1.67 4.39 -4.34
N THR A 148 -2.29 4.00 -3.23
CA THR A 148 -2.19 2.67 -2.63
C THR A 148 -3.38 2.39 -1.74
N ASN A 149 -3.62 1.12 -1.39
CA ASN A 149 -4.60 0.74 -0.38
C ASN A 149 -3.92 0.42 0.95
N LEU A 150 -4.54 0.87 2.03
CA LEU A 150 -4.17 0.41 3.37
C LEU A 150 -4.85 -0.94 3.65
N GLU A 151 -4.11 -1.80 4.34
CA GLU A 151 -4.58 -3.12 4.74
C GLU A 151 -5.58 -3.04 5.90
N ASN A 152 -5.43 -2.05 6.79
CA ASN A 152 -6.36 -1.80 7.86
C ASN A 152 -7.68 -1.22 7.31
N THR A 153 -8.72 -2.05 7.31
CA THR A 153 -10.06 -1.68 6.82
C THR A 153 -10.73 -0.56 7.61
N THR A 154 -10.27 -0.34 8.85
CA THR A 154 -10.81 0.66 9.79
C THR A 154 -10.04 1.98 9.78
N ASP A 155 -8.95 2.10 9.02
CA ASP A 155 -8.20 3.35 8.93
C ASP A 155 -9.01 4.39 8.14
N PRO A 156 -9.28 5.59 8.70
CA PRO A 156 -10.06 6.61 8.01
C PRO A 156 -9.37 7.09 6.72
N GLN A 157 -8.04 6.98 6.66
CA GLN A 157 -7.25 7.37 5.48
C GLN A 157 -7.10 6.23 4.47
N ARG A 158 -7.76 5.07 4.69
CA ARG A 158 -7.67 3.89 3.81
C ARG A 158 -8.06 4.20 2.37
N CYS A 159 -9.07 5.05 2.17
CA CYS A 159 -9.52 5.49 0.85
C CYS A 159 -8.87 6.81 0.40
N GLU A 160 -8.04 7.43 1.26
CA GLU A 160 -7.47 8.78 1.11
C GLU A 160 -5.95 8.80 0.93
N LEU A 161 -5.24 7.65 0.89
CA LEU A 161 -3.84 7.64 0.46
C LEU A 161 -3.71 7.76 -1.07
N LYS A 162 -4.40 8.78 -1.61
CA LYS A 162 -4.37 9.25 -2.98
C LYS A 162 -3.75 10.64 -2.93
N ILE A 163 -2.50 10.77 -3.37
CA ILE A 163 -1.85 12.08 -3.48
C ILE A 163 -1.96 12.47 -4.96
N TYR A 164 -2.86 13.40 -5.26
CA TYR A 164 -3.09 13.91 -6.61
C TYR A 164 -3.00 15.44 -6.63
N LYS A 165 -2.45 16.00 -7.72
CA LYS A 165 -2.44 17.46 -7.94
C LYS A 165 -3.64 17.97 -8.73
N SER A 166 -4.46 17.09 -9.32
CA SER A 166 -5.84 17.38 -9.74
C SER A 166 -6.53 16.09 -10.21
N GLN A 167 -7.86 16.10 -10.30
CA GLN A 167 -8.71 15.02 -10.83
C GLN A 167 -8.01 14.14 -11.89
N ALA A 168 -7.73 12.90 -11.49
CA ALA A 168 -7.92 11.70 -12.29
C ALA A 168 -7.40 11.79 -13.73
N VAL A 169 -6.21 11.23 -13.97
CA VAL A 169 -5.74 10.83 -15.32
C VAL A 169 -6.77 9.92 -16.04
N TRP A 170 -7.79 9.42 -15.32
CA TRP A 170 -8.87 8.57 -15.80
C TRP A 170 -10.22 9.26 -16.07
N ALA A 171 -10.31 10.60 -16.10
CA ALA A 171 -11.57 11.26 -16.50
C ALA A 171 -11.91 10.97 -17.97
N VAL A 172 -12.48 9.79 -18.25
CA VAL A 172 -13.19 9.50 -19.50
C VAL A 172 -14.41 10.42 -19.49
N PRO A 173 -14.60 11.29 -20.50
CA PRO A 173 -15.56 12.39 -20.42
C PRO A 173 -17.02 12.03 -20.08
N ASP A 174 -17.44 10.77 -20.26
CA ASP A 174 -18.84 10.37 -20.14
C ASP A 174 -19.06 9.04 -19.39
N VAL A 175 -18.02 8.51 -18.75
CA VAL A 175 -18.14 7.31 -17.92
C VAL A 175 -18.17 7.75 -16.47
N PRO A 176 -19.31 7.64 -15.76
CA PRO A 176 -19.32 7.89 -14.33
C PRO A 176 -18.26 6.99 -13.68
N PRO A 177 -17.52 7.50 -12.67
CA PRO A 177 -16.53 6.69 -11.98
C PRO A 177 -17.17 5.35 -11.63
N PRO A 178 -16.66 4.21 -12.13
CA PRO A 178 -17.22 2.92 -11.81
C PRO A 178 -17.39 2.84 -10.30
N GLY A 179 -18.61 2.56 -9.87
CA GLY A 179 -19.00 2.62 -8.47
C GLY A 179 -17.95 1.93 -7.61
N ASP A 180 -17.33 2.71 -6.71
CA ASP A 180 -16.29 2.27 -5.79
C ASP A 180 -16.89 1.26 -4.78
N LEU A 181 -17.10 0.02 -5.20
CA LEU A 181 -17.69 -1.07 -4.41
C LEU A 181 -16.86 -1.46 -3.16
N GLY A 182 -15.72 -0.81 -2.90
CA GLY A 182 -14.90 -1.04 -1.71
C GLY A 182 -14.59 0.18 -0.85
N CYS A 183 -14.94 1.40 -1.28
CA CYS A 183 -14.79 2.62 -0.48
C CYS A 183 -16.13 3.24 -0.07
N TRP A 184 -17.26 2.83 -0.66
CA TRP A 184 -18.60 3.33 -0.26
C TRP A 184 -19.12 2.76 1.06
N CYS A 185 -18.76 1.53 1.46
CA CYS A 185 -19.45 0.86 2.57
C CYS A 185 -18.92 1.20 3.98
N THR A 186 -17.91 2.06 4.11
CA THR A 186 -17.38 2.51 5.42
C THR A 186 -17.36 4.02 5.60
N ALA A 187 -17.73 4.79 4.57
CA ALA A 187 -17.98 6.21 4.68
C ALA A 187 -19.49 6.44 4.71
N ASP A 188 -20.14 5.95 5.77
CA ASP A 188 -21.39 6.57 6.17
C ASP A 188 -21.07 8.01 6.57
N VAL A 189 -21.94 8.94 6.18
CA VAL A 189 -21.94 10.38 6.47
C VAL A 189 -20.77 11.22 5.90
N ASN A 190 -21.14 12.14 5.00
CA ASN A 190 -20.42 13.40 4.76
C ASN A 190 -18.90 13.27 4.69
N VAL A 191 -18.36 12.72 3.59
CA VAL A 191 -16.93 12.91 3.28
C VAL A 191 -16.72 14.42 3.10
N PRO A 192 -16.04 15.09 4.05
CA PRO A 192 -16.05 16.54 4.12
C PRO A 192 -15.09 17.09 3.07
N ASP A 193 -15.66 17.45 1.93
CA ASP A 193 -15.02 18.13 0.81
C ASP A 193 -13.82 17.39 0.20
N ARG A 194 -13.91 17.12 -1.12
CA ARG A 194 -12.81 16.57 -1.94
C ARG A 194 -11.58 17.51 -1.98
N ALA A 195 -11.65 18.66 -1.30
CA ALA A 195 -10.61 19.63 -1.06
C ALA A 195 -9.64 19.30 0.11
N LYS A 196 -9.87 18.25 0.92
CA LYS A 196 -8.93 17.87 2.01
C LYS A 196 -7.76 17.02 1.51
N GLN A 197 -6.96 17.65 0.67
CA GLN A 197 -5.66 17.17 0.21
C GLN A 197 -4.68 17.10 1.39
N ILE A 198 -3.93 16.00 1.54
CA ILE A 198 -2.74 15.96 2.44
C ILE A 198 -1.69 16.98 1.96
N TRP A 199 -1.75 17.36 0.68
CA TRP A 199 -0.93 18.40 0.08
C TRP A 199 -1.78 19.24 -0.87
N SER A 200 -2.39 20.30 -0.32
CA SER A 200 -2.76 21.46 -1.13
C SER A 200 -1.57 22.41 -1.07
N PRO A 201 -0.83 22.64 -2.17
CA PRO A 201 0.06 23.80 -2.19
C PRO A 201 -0.84 25.02 -1.99
N LYS A 202 -0.60 25.77 -0.91
CA LYS A 202 -1.21 27.08 -0.73
C LYS A 202 -0.78 28.01 -1.85
#